data_AF-A0A538DQ38-F1
#
_entry.id   AF-A0A538DQ38-F1
#
_cell.length_a   1.000
_cell.length_b   1.000
_cell.length_c   1.000
_cell.angle_alpha   90.00
_cell.angle_beta   90.00
_cell.angle_gamma   90.00
#
_symmetry.space_group_name_H-M   'P 1'
#
loop_
_entity.id
_entity.type
_entity.pdbx_description
1 polymer ?
#
loop_
_entity_poly.entity_id
_entity_poly.type
_entity_poly.pdbx_seq_one_letter_code
_entity_poly.pdbx_strand_id
1 'polypeptide(L)'
;MLYPEATARIPSDEAGFLLNLNTGPRMDFRVDEDPGAIERHWFPLDREIVRTSGVALTGPPPEALFAAIPRAVLLPVVRESLDWYRAAGHSGAESDAVLNACRSLRWFRQDVWSSKSEAGAWVLEHTSDRELVAAALDSRRGGTGPAREEVARFVDGALAELSGHRL
;
A
#
# COMPACT_ATOMS: atom_id res chain seq x y z
N MET A 1 -1.07 -13.58 5.73
CA MET A 1 -0.39 -14.14 4.55
C MET A 1 0.55 -15.27 4.95
N LEU A 2 0.56 -16.37 4.19
CA LEU A 2 1.55 -17.44 4.28
C LEU A 2 2.29 -17.54 2.94
N TYR A 3 3.62 -17.67 2.96
CA TYR A 3 4.45 -17.79 1.77
C TYR A 3 5.32 -19.06 1.84
N PRO A 4 5.63 -19.70 0.69
CA PRO A 4 6.78 -20.58 0.61
C PRO A 4 8.06 -19.78 0.89
N GLU A 5 9.03 -20.38 1.60
CA GLU A 5 10.31 -19.71 1.88
C GLU A 5 11.02 -19.30 0.57
N ALA A 6 10.97 -20.16 -0.45
CA ALA A 6 11.54 -19.86 -1.76
C ALA A 6 10.97 -18.58 -2.37
N THR A 7 9.65 -18.36 -2.26
CA THR A 7 9.02 -17.12 -2.74
C THR A 7 9.48 -15.91 -1.92
N ALA A 8 9.50 -16.02 -0.58
CA ALA A 8 9.90 -14.92 0.29
C ALA A 8 11.35 -14.46 0.00
N ARG A 9 12.23 -15.39 -0.38
CA ARG A 9 13.64 -15.13 -0.70
C ARG A 9 13.88 -14.65 -2.13
N ILE A 10 12.85 -14.58 -2.99
CA ILE A 10 12.97 -14.08 -4.35
C ILE A 10 12.48 -12.63 -4.41
N PRO A 11 13.29 -11.69 -4.91
CA PRO A 11 12.87 -10.31 -5.09
C PRO A 11 11.99 -10.16 -6.35
N SER A 12 10.70 -10.51 -6.25
CA SER A 12 9.74 -10.43 -7.35
C SER A 12 8.51 -9.59 -7.02
N ASP A 13 7.78 -9.21 -8.06
CA ASP A 13 6.45 -8.60 -8.06
C ASP A 13 5.31 -9.64 -7.97
N GLU A 14 5.63 -10.93 -8.03
CA GLU A 14 4.63 -12.00 -8.00
C GLU A 14 3.91 -12.11 -6.66
N ALA A 15 2.62 -12.41 -6.69
CA ALA A 15 1.82 -12.61 -5.49
C ALA A 15 2.35 -13.78 -4.63
N GLY A 16 2.50 -14.98 -5.22
CA GLY A 16 3.31 -16.10 -4.70
C GLY A 16 2.98 -16.64 -3.30
N PHE A 17 1.83 -16.30 -2.72
CA PHE A 17 1.40 -16.81 -1.41
C PHE A 17 0.78 -18.21 -1.52
N LEU A 18 0.78 -18.93 -0.39
CA LEU A 18 0.00 -20.16 -0.17
C LEU A 18 -1.35 -19.89 0.49
N LEU A 19 -1.44 -18.83 1.32
CA LEU A 19 -2.69 -18.42 1.94
C LEU A 19 -2.75 -16.90 2.11
N ASN A 20 -3.81 -16.30 1.56
CA ASN A 20 -4.28 -14.98 1.97
C ASN A 20 -5.44 -15.15 2.94
N LEU A 21 -5.35 -14.57 4.14
CA LEU A 21 -6.38 -14.68 5.16
C LEU A 21 -6.60 -13.31 5.79
N ASN A 22 -7.84 -12.82 5.69
CA ASN A 22 -8.27 -11.55 6.23
C ASN A 22 -9.45 -11.79 7.17
N THR A 23 -9.28 -11.44 8.44
CA THR A 23 -10.25 -11.69 9.52
C THR A 23 -10.47 -10.46 10.40
N GLY A 24 -10.02 -9.28 9.95
CA GLY A 24 -10.09 -8.06 10.74
C GLY A 24 -11.53 -7.57 10.96
N PRO A 25 -11.85 -6.95 12.11
CA PRO A 25 -13.21 -6.51 12.42
C PRO A 25 -13.76 -5.37 11.55
N ARG A 26 -12.91 -4.78 10.69
CA ARG A 26 -13.25 -3.68 9.77
C ARG A 26 -13.10 -4.07 8.29
N MET A 27 -13.10 -5.36 8.00
CA MET A 27 -13.02 -5.87 6.64
C MET A 27 -13.83 -7.16 6.53
N ASP A 28 -14.26 -7.47 5.31
CA ASP A 28 -14.92 -8.73 5.05
C ASP A 28 -13.95 -9.90 5.24
N PHE A 29 -14.49 -11.01 5.73
CA PHE A 29 -13.75 -12.25 5.81
C PHE A 29 -13.33 -12.70 4.40
N ARG A 30 -12.04 -12.94 4.19
CA ARG A 30 -11.50 -13.40 2.90
C ARG A 30 -10.45 -14.49 3.12
N VAL A 31 -10.55 -15.55 2.32
CA VAL A 31 -9.59 -16.65 2.27
C VAL A 31 -9.29 -16.94 0.80
N ASP A 32 -8.02 -16.83 0.41
CA ASP A 32 -7.56 -17.27 -0.91
C ASP A 32 -6.45 -18.32 -0.71
N GLU A 33 -6.62 -19.51 -1.28
CA GLU A 33 -5.67 -20.64 -1.18
C GLU A 33 -4.68 -20.67 -2.35
N ASP A 34 -4.91 -19.86 -3.37
CA ASP A 34 -3.97 -19.63 -4.46
C ASP A 34 -4.05 -18.18 -4.96
N PRO A 35 -2.96 -17.64 -5.57
CA PRO A 35 -2.96 -16.27 -6.07
C PRO A 35 -3.94 -15.95 -7.19
N GLY A 36 -4.38 -16.94 -7.98
CA GLY A 36 -5.37 -16.78 -9.05
C GLY A 36 -5.23 -15.50 -9.87
N ALA A 37 -6.36 -14.86 -10.16
CA ALA A 37 -6.44 -13.54 -10.78
C ALA A 37 -7.00 -12.52 -9.77
N ILE A 38 -6.27 -12.26 -8.69
CA ILE A 38 -6.66 -11.26 -7.67
C ILE A 38 -5.82 -9.97 -7.79
N GLU A 39 -6.01 -9.04 -6.85
CA GLU A 39 -5.23 -7.80 -6.72
C GLU A 39 -3.77 -8.09 -6.35
N ARG A 40 -2.96 -8.52 -7.33
CA ARG A 40 -1.61 -9.04 -7.11
C ARG A 40 -0.63 -8.03 -6.53
N HIS A 41 -0.81 -6.73 -6.78
CA HIS A 41 0.10 -5.68 -6.32
C HIS A 41 0.23 -5.60 -4.80
N TRP A 42 -0.74 -6.03 -4.01
CA TRP A 42 -0.66 -5.93 -2.54
C TRP A 42 0.48 -6.76 -1.96
N PHE A 43 0.76 -7.93 -2.54
CA PHE A 43 1.66 -8.91 -1.95
C PHE A 43 3.14 -8.55 -2.00
N PRO A 44 3.73 -8.11 -3.13
CA PRO A 44 5.10 -7.58 -3.12
C PRO A 44 5.24 -6.35 -2.22
N LEU A 45 4.22 -5.48 -2.13
CA LEU A 45 4.25 -4.33 -1.21
C LEU A 45 4.28 -4.80 0.25
N ASP A 46 3.41 -5.73 0.62
CA ASP A 46 3.36 -6.30 1.97
C ASP A 46 4.67 -6.98 2.34
N ARG A 47 5.31 -7.71 1.41
CA ARG A 47 6.64 -8.30 1.64
C ARG A 47 7.68 -7.23 1.94
N GLU A 48 7.74 -6.15 1.17
CA GLU A 48 8.71 -5.09 1.40
C GLU A 48 8.44 -4.34 2.72
N ILE A 49 7.16 -4.08 3.04
CA ILE A 49 6.75 -3.45 4.31
C ILE A 49 7.13 -4.33 5.49
N VAL A 50 6.84 -5.64 5.44
CA VAL A 50 7.20 -6.60 6.50
C VAL A 50 8.72 -6.71 6.62
N ARG A 51 9.45 -6.74 5.51
CA ARG A 51 10.92 -6.78 5.51
C ARG A 51 11.55 -5.57 6.19
N THR A 52 10.95 -4.39 6.06
CA THR A 52 11.53 -3.12 6.56
C THR A 52 11.00 -2.68 7.91
N SER A 53 9.76 -3.04 8.24
CA SER A 53 9.04 -2.57 9.45
C SER A 53 8.41 -3.69 10.27
N GLY A 54 8.56 -4.95 9.86
CA GLY A 54 7.95 -6.09 10.54
C GLY A 54 8.65 -6.40 11.88
N VAL A 55 7.88 -6.92 12.83
CA VAL A 55 8.38 -7.41 14.11
C VAL A 55 8.24 -8.93 14.13
N ALA A 56 9.36 -9.65 14.26
CA ALA A 56 9.33 -11.09 14.41
C ALA A 56 8.78 -11.46 15.80
N LEU A 57 7.62 -12.13 15.82
CA LEU A 57 7.08 -12.71 17.04
C LEU A 57 7.82 -14.00 17.43
N THR A 58 8.34 -14.71 16.42
CA THR A 58 9.15 -15.92 16.55
C THR A 58 10.03 -16.07 15.31
N GLY A 59 11.15 -16.79 15.46
CA GLY A 59 12.10 -17.03 14.38
C GLY A 59 13.03 -15.85 14.07
N PRO A 60 13.70 -15.87 12.90
CA PRO A 60 14.63 -14.82 12.51
C PRO A 60 13.89 -13.51 12.17
N PRO A 61 14.61 -12.36 12.19
CA PRO A 61 14.02 -11.08 11.83
C PRO A 61 13.59 -11.05 10.35
N PRO A 62 12.58 -10.26 9.96
CA PRO A 62 11.99 -10.30 8.61
C PRO A 62 13.00 -10.09 7.47
N GLU A 63 14.00 -9.23 7.65
CA GLU A 63 15.03 -8.94 6.66
C GLU A 63 15.96 -10.13 6.36
N ALA A 64 15.98 -11.15 7.23
CA ALA A 64 16.71 -12.40 6.99
C ALA A 64 15.88 -13.42 6.17
N LEU A 65 14.57 -13.20 6.03
CA LEU A 65 13.63 -14.09 5.34
C LEU A 65 13.16 -13.49 4.01
N PHE A 66 12.76 -12.22 4.01
CA PHE A 66 12.24 -11.54 2.85
C PHE A 66 13.38 -10.85 2.09
N ALA A 67 13.49 -11.13 0.79
CA ALA A 67 14.45 -10.44 -0.07
C ALA A 67 14.03 -8.97 -0.26
N ALA A 68 15.01 -8.07 -0.31
CA ALA A 68 14.76 -6.69 -0.70
C ALA A 68 14.35 -6.64 -2.17
N ILE A 69 13.17 -6.10 -2.46
CA ILE A 69 12.69 -6.01 -3.85
C ILE A 69 13.28 -4.74 -4.47
N PRO A 70 14.01 -4.82 -5.60
CA PRO A 70 14.57 -3.65 -6.25
C PRO A 70 13.51 -2.59 -6.52
N ARG A 71 13.87 -1.32 -6.30
CA ARG A 71 12.97 -0.18 -6.55
C ARG A 71 12.40 -0.18 -7.98
N ALA A 72 13.19 -0.61 -8.96
CA ALA A 72 12.75 -0.75 -10.35
C ALA A 72 11.63 -1.78 -10.55
N VAL A 73 11.57 -2.80 -9.69
CA VAL A 73 10.50 -3.82 -9.66
C VAL A 73 9.31 -3.31 -8.84
N LEU A 74 9.54 -2.60 -7.72
CA LEU A 74 8.46 -2.08 -6.87
C LEU A 74 7.72 -0.88 -7.45
N LEU A 75 8.39 0.02 -8.18
CA LEU A 75 7.75 1.24 -8.65
C LEU A 75 6.51 0.99 -9.54
N PRO A 76 6.54 0.05 -10.51
CA PRO A 76 5.33 -0.36 -11.24
C PRO A 76 4.22 -0.88 -10.34
N VAL A 77 4.56 -1.72 -9.35
CA VAL A 77 3.61 -2.29 -8.37
C VAL A 77 2.94 -1.19 -7.54
N VAL A 78 3.72 -0.21 -7.08
CA VAL A 78 3.18 0.95 -6.32
C VAL A 78 2.20 1.74 -7.18
N ARG A 79 2.51 1.95 -8.46
CA ARG A 79 1.59 2.62 -9.39
C ARG A 79 0.31 1.80 -9.59
N GLU A 80 0.43 0.49 -9.82
CA GLU A 80 -0.71 -0.41 -9.97
C GLU A 80 -1.65 -0.34 -8.75
N SER A 81 -1.10 -0.28 -7.53
CA SER A 81 -1.90 -0.15 -6.31
C SER A 81 -2.73 1.14 -6.24
N LEU A 82 -2.27 2.23 -6.88
CA LEU A 82 -3.03 3.48 -6.97
C LEU A 82 -4.00 3.47 -8.15
N ASP A 83 -3.60 2.90 -9.29
CA ASP A 83 -4.49 2.71 -10.44
C ASP A 83 -5.69 1.82 -10.09
N TRP A 84 -5.52 0.85 -9.17
CA TRP A 84 -6.62 0.02 -8.67
C TRP A 84 -7.77 0.87 -8.08
N TYR A 85 -7.48 1.94 -7.36
CA TYR A 85 -8.50 2.84 -6.81
C TYR A 85 -9.26 3.64 -7.88
N ARG A 86 -8.71 3.78 -9.10
CA ARG A 86 -9.41 4.44 -10.22
C ARG A 86 -10.46 3.53 -10.85
N ALA A 87 -10.32 2.22 -10.73
CA ALA A 87 -11.28 1.29 -11.30
C ALA A 87 -12.66 1.41 -10.62
N ALA A 88 -13.72 1.21 -11.38
CA ALA A 88 -15.09 1.23 -10.87
C ALA A 88 -15.31 0.13 -9.82
N GLY A 89 -16.20 0.37 -8.85
CA GLY A 89 -16.57 -0.64 -7.84
C GLY A 89 -15.96 -0.44 -6.45
N HIS A 90 -15.06 0.53 -6.26
CA HIS A 90 -14.39 0.80 -4.98
C HIS A 90 -15.07 1.90 -4.15
N SER A 91 -16.41 1.98 -4.14
CA SER A 91 -17.14 2.93 -3.29
C SER A 91 -16.93 2.63 -1.80
N GLY A 92 -16.62 3.66 -1.01
CA GLY A 92 -16.28 3.52 0.40
C GLY A 92 -14.77 3.40 0.67
N ALA A 93 -13.94 3.34 -0.37
CA ALA A 93 -12.49 3.25 -0.26
C ALA A 93 -11.77 4.61 -0.35
N GLU A 94 -12.51 5.73 -0.34
CA GLU A 94 -12.00 7.09 -0.60
C GLU A 94 -10.87 7.48 0.37
N SER A 95 -11.04 7.21 1.66
CA SER A 95 -9.99 7.50 2.66
C SER A 95 -8.76 6.62 2.47
N ASP A 96 -8.96 5.36 2.11
CA ASP A 96 -7.87 4.43 1.87
C ASP A 96 -7.10 4.77 0.59
N ALA A 97 -7.78 5.27 -0.44
CA ALA A 97 -7.14 5.78 -1.66
C ALA A 97 -6.20 6.95 -1.34
N VAL A 98 -6.69 7.95 -0.58
CA VAL A 98 -5.86 9.11 -0.16
C VAL A 98 -4.68 8.65 0.69
N LEU A 99 -4.90 7.80 1.68
CA LEU A 99 -3.84 7.39 2.60
C LEU A 99 -2.82 6.43 1.96
N ASN A 100 -3.25 5.56 1.03
CA ASN A 100 -2.30 4.76 0.26
C ASN A 100 -1.52 5.63 -0.74
N ALA A 101 -2.13 6.63 -1.37
CA ALA A 101 -1.39 7.62 -2.15
C ALA A 101 -0.35 8.36 -1.28
N CYS A 102 -0.69 8.71 -0.05
CA CYS A 102 0.27 9.30 0.89
C CYS A 102 1.44 8.36 1.21
N ARG A 103 1.16 7.06 1.43
CA ARG A 103 2.21 6.04 1.65
C ARG A 103 3.12 5.91 0.43
N SER A 104 2.54 5.86 -0.76
CA SER A 104 3.27 5.80 -2.02
C SER A 104 4.17 7.01 -2.23
N LEU A 105 3.68 8.23 -1.96
CA LEU A 105 4.47 9.46 -2.05
C LEU A 105 5.64 9.49 -1.06
N ARG A 106 5.41 9.07 0.19
CA ARG A 106 6.49 9.02 1.20
C ARG A 106 7.55 7.99 0.85
N TRP A 107 7.14 6.78 0.44
CA TRP A 107 8.07 5.77 -0.06
C TRP A 107 8.84 6.27 -1.29
N PHE A 108 8.15 6.95 -2.20
CA PHE A 108 8.77 7.46 -3.40
C PHE A 108 9.82 8.54 -3.11
N ARG A 109 9.51 9.49 -2.23
CA ARG A 109 10.38 10.63 -1.93
C ARG A 109 11.48 10.33 -0.90
N GLN A 110 11.23 9.43 0.05
CA GLN A 110 12.12 9.18 1.18
C GLN A 110 12.60 7.73 1.31
N ASP A 111 12.11 6.82 0.47
CA ASP A 111 12.37 5.37 0.59
C ASP A 111 11.89 4.79 1.94
N VAL A 112 10.83 5.38 2.51
CA VAL A 112 10.24 4.98 3.80
C VAL A 112 8.84 4.42 3.62
N TRP A 113 8.69 3.13 3.91
CA TRP A 113 7.39 2.53 4.20
C TRP A 113 6.93 2.94 5.60
N SER A 114 5.66 3.29 5.73
CA SER A 114 5.08 3.68 7.02
C SER A 114 3.60 3.34 7.11
N SER A 115 3.01 3.49 8.28
CA SER A 115 1.57 3.34 8.45
C SER A 115 0.80 4.40 7.67
N LYS A 116 -0.49 4.12 7.37
CA LYS A 116 -1.40 5.09 6.74
C LYS A 116 -1.45 6.42 7.52
N SER A 117 -1.47 6.36 8.84
CA SER A 117 -1.54 7.55 9.70
C SER A 117 -0.27 8.37 9.66
N GLU A 118 0.91 7.74 9.74
CA GLU A 118 2.19 8.44 9.65
C GLU A 118 2.43 9.02 8.27
N ALA A 119 2.10 8.29 7.20
CA ALA A 119 2.22 8.79 5.84
C ALA A 119 1.29 9.99 5.59
N GLY A 120 0.04 9.94 6.04
CA GLY A 120 -0.87 11.08 5.94
C GLY A 120 -0.38 12.28 6.73
N ALA A 121 0.10 12.08 7.96
CA ALA A 121 0.68 13.15 8.78
C ALA A 121 1.90 13.79 8.10
N TRP A 122 2.76 12.97 7.51
CA TRP A 122 3.90 13.46 6.74
C TRP A 122 3.47 14.24 5.50
N VAL A 123 2.53 13.73 4.70
CA VAL A 123 2.06 14.43 3.49
C VAL A 123 1.38 15.77 3.81
N LEU A 124 0.69 15.89 4.96
CA LEU A 124 0.07 17.16 5.39
C LEU A 124 1.03 18.34 5.45
N GLU A 125 2.32 18.09 5.67
CA GLU A 125 3.36 19.12 5.71
C GLU A 125 3.86 19.52 4.31
N HIS A 126 3.51 18.75 3.27
CA HIS A 126 4.10 18.85 1.94
C HIS A 126 3.06 18.99 0.80
N THR A 127 1.76 19.03 1.11
CA THR A 127 0.68 19.11 0.13
C THR A 127 -0.11 20.41 0.24
N SER A 128 -0.66 20.89 -0.87
CA SER A 128 -1.70 21.92 -0.90
C SER A 128 -3.08 21.36 -0.52
N ASP A 129 -3.33 20.07 -0.73
CA ASP A 129 -4.61 19.40 -0.43
C ASP A 129 -4.71 18.99 1.06
N ARG A 130 -4.40 19.91 1.97
CA ARG A 130 -4.28 19.61 3.40
C ARG A 130 -5.60 19.14 4.01
N GLU A 131 -6.70 19.78 3.64
CA GLU A 131 -8.05 19.44 4.14
C GLU A 131 -8.46 18.02 3.74
N LEU A 132 -8.16 17.63 2.49
CA LEU A 132 -8.41 16.28 1.98
C LEU A 132 -7.68 15.20 2.79
N VAL A 133 -6.37 15.40 3.01
CA VAL A 133 -5.55 14.43 3.77
C VAL A 133 -5.98 14.41 5.24
N ALA A 134 -6.37 15.55 5.81
CA ALA A 134 -6.89 15.64 7.17
C ALA A 134 -8.22 14.86 7.32
N ALA A 135 -9.14 15.00 6.36
CA ALA A 135 -10.39 14.24 6.35
C ALA A 135 -10.16 12.73 6.24
N ALA A 136 -9.23 12.29 5.38
CA ALA A 136 -8.87 10.88 5.27
C ALA A 136 -8.24 10.32 6.56
N LEU A 137 -7.45 11.13 7.29
CA LEU A 137 -6.93 10.75 8.61
C LEU A 137 -8.04 10.70 9.68
N ASP A 138 -9.04 11.56 9.58
CA ASP A 138 -10.13 11.63 10.54
C ASP A 138 -11.11 10.46 10.43
N SER A 139 -11.40 10.01 9.21
CA SER A 139 -12.24 8.83 8.99
C SER A 139 -11.69 7.56 9.66
N ARG A 140 -10.36 7.44 9.79
CA ARG A 140 -9.73 6.34 10.54
C ARG A 140 -10.06 6.34 12.02
N ARG A 141 -10.49 7.48 12.57
CA ARG A 141 -10.94 7.63 13.97
C ARG A 141 -12.46 7.59 14.11
N GLY A 142 -13.18 7.25 13.03
CA GLY A 142 -14.64 7.23 12.99
C GLY A 142 -15.28 8.55 12.52
N GLY A 143 -14.47 9.51 12.04
CA GLY A 143 -14.95 10.75 11.44
C GLY A 143 -15.47 10.59 10.01
N THR A 144 -15.82 11.71 9.38
CA THR A 144 -16.27 11.74 7.98
C THR A 144 -15.09 11.64 7.01
N GLY A 145 -15.24 10.86 5.94
CA GLY A 145 -14.25 10.74 4.88
C GLY A 145 -14.27 11.91 3.88
N PRO A 146 -13.28 11.96 2.97
CA PRO A 146 -13.17 12.99 1.94
C PRO A 146 -14.18 12.82 0.79
N ALA A 147 -14.41 13.89 0.03
CA ALA A 147 -15.24 13.85 -1.18
C ALA A 147 -14.53 13.13 -2.35
N ARG A 148 -15.29 12.36 -3.13
CA ARG A 148 -14.78 11.47 -4.18
C ARG A 148 -14.00 12.20 -5.27
N GLU A 149 -14.48 13.35 -5.71
CA GLU A 149 -13.86 14.11 -6.81
C GLU A 149 -12.48 14.64 -6.43
N GLU A 150 -12.29 15.01 -5.17
CA GLU A 150 -11.00 15.49 -4.64
C GLU A 150 -10.01 14.34 -4.47
N VAL A 151 -10.51 13.17 -4.05
CA VAL A 151 -9.72 11.93 -3.95
C VAL A 151 -9.14 11.55 -5.31
N ALA A 152 -9.96 11.54 -6.36
CA ALA A 152 -9.50 11.17 -7.70
C ALA A 152 -8.37 12.09 -8.18
N ARG A 153 -8.54 13.41 -8.04
CA ARG A 153 -7.52 14.41 -8.41
C ARG A 153 -6.20 14.20 -7.64
N PHE A 154 -6.28 13.90 -6.35
CA PHE A 154 -5.11 13.67 -5.52
C PHE A 154 -4.36 12.39 -5.89
N VAL A 155 -5.09 11.30 -6.13
CA VAL A 155 -4.52 10.03 -6.62
C VAL A 155 -3.87 10.23 -7.99
N ASP A 156 -4.50 11.00 -8.88
CA ASP A 156 -3.95 11.32 -10.19
C ASP A 156 -2.64 12.12 -10.10
N GLY A 157 -2.59 13.10 -9.19
CA GLY A 157 -1.37 13.86 -8.90
C GLY A 157 -0.24 12.97 -8.38
N ALA A 158 -0.55 12.05 -7.46
CA ALA A 158 0.43 11.09 -6.95
C ALA A 158 0.96 10.16 -8.06
N LEU A 159 0.08 9.64 -8.92
CA LEU A 159 0.46 8.80 -10.05
C LEU A 159 1.32 9.54 -11.09
N ALA A 160 1.01 10.81 -11.35
CA ALA A 160 1.81 11.65 -12.23
C ALA A 160 3.24 11.83 -11.68
N GLU A 161 3.38 12.06 -10.38
CA GLU A 161 4.68 12.19 -9.73
C GLU A 161 5.48 10.88 -9.78
N LEU A 162 4.86 9.75 -9.44
CA LEU A 162 5.47 8.41 -9.53
C LEU A 162 5.94 8.07 -10.96
N SER A 163 5.30 8.66 -11.97
CA SER A 163 5.61 8.45 -13.38
C SER A 163 6.66 9.42 -13.95
N GLY A 164 6.87 10.56 -13.29
CA GLY A 164 7.72 11.65 -13.78
C GLY A 164 9.22 11.45 -13.52
N HIS A 165 9.62 10.42 -12.77
CA HIS A 165 11.00 10.20 -12.38
C HIS A 165 11.60 9.03 -13.19
N ARG A 166 12.58 9.33 -14.05
CA ARG A 166 13.42 8.29 -14.67
C ARG A 166 14.38 7.77 -13.59
N LEU A 167 14.31 6.47 -13.32
CA LEU A 167 15.25 5.73 -12.48
C LEU A 167 16.69 5.83 -13.02
#